data_AF-A0A2B7ZW89-F1
#
_entry.id   AF-A0A2B7ZW89-F1
#
_cell.length_a   1.000
_cell.length_b   1.000
_cell.length_c   1.000
_cell.angle_alpha   90.00
_cell.angle_beta   90.00
_cell.angle_gamma   90.00
#
_symmetry.space_group_name_H-M   'P 1'
#
loop_
_entity.id
_entity.type
_entity.pdbx_description
1 polymer ?
#
loop_
_entity_poly.entity_id
_entity_poly.type
_entity_poly.pdbx_seq_one_letter_code
_entity_poly.pdbx_strand_id
1 'polypeptide(L)' 'DSLVEKYNGKYLVIKGEKVIGIYDTAVDAYFETEKIHALGTFLIQLCEPGENAYTQTFRSVLFS' A
#
# COMPACT_ATOMS: atom_id res chain seq x y z
N ASP A 1 20.74 5.00 4.35
CA ASP A 1 19.98 4.52 3.18
C ASP A 1 18.50 4.35 3.52
N SER A 2 17.69 5.32 3.12
CA SER A 2 16.25 5.31 3.38
C SER A 2 15.53 4.62 2.23
N LEU A 3 14.80 3.53 2.52
CA LEU A 3 13.90 2.82 1.58
C LEU A 3 12.95 3.78 0.83
N VAL A 4 12.64 4.89 1.49
CA VAL A 4 11.83 6.01 1.03
C VAL A 4 12.39 6.67 -0.24
N GLU A 5 13.71 6.76 -0.43
CA GLU A 5 14.28 7.31 -1.69
C GLU A 5 14.18 6.34 -2.85
N LYS A 6 14.13 5.03 -2.58
CA LYS A 6 14.19 3.98 -3.61
C LYS A 6 12.81 3.55 -4.12
N TYR A 7 11.78 3.75 -3.32
CA TYR A 7 10.41 3.29 -3.61
C TYR A 7 9.36 4.40 -3.53
N ASN A 8 9.81 5.67 -3.52
CA ASN A 8 8.97 6.84 -3.70
C ASN A 8 8.14 6.72 -4.99
N GLY A 9 6.82 6.80 -4.85
CA GLY A 9 5.86 6.72 -5.94
C GLY A 9 5.48 5.29 -6.34
N LYS A 10 5.94 4.27 -5.62
CA LYS A 10 5.61 2.87 -5.91
C LYS A 10 4.38 2.39 -5.16
N TYR A 11 3.66 1.46 -5.76
CA TYR A 11 2.50 0.78 -5.22
C TYR A 11 2.90 -0.52 -4.53
N LEU A 12 2.64 -0.58 -3.24
CA LEU A 12 2.85 -1.74 -2.37
C LEU A 12 1.58 -2.58 -2.34
N VAL A 13 1.73 -3.87 -2.60
CA VAL A 13 0.63 -4.83 -2.48
C VAL A 13 0.79 -5.55 -1.16
N ILE A 14 -0.19 -5.39 -0.29
CA ILE A 14 -0.19 -5.89 1.09
C ILE A 14 -1.30 -6.94 1.21
N LYS A 15 -0.94 -8.13 1.68
CA LYS A 15 -1.90 -9.19 1.99
C LYS A 15 -1.77 -9.58 3.45
N GLY A 16 -2.79 -9.23 4.24
CA GLY A 16 -2.72 -9.32 5.69
C GLY A 16 -1.64 -8.37 6.24
N GLU A 17 -0.61 -8.92 6.85
CA GLU A 17 0.50 -8.17 7.47
C GLU A 17 1.81 -8.25 6.64
N LYS A 18 1.73 -8.69 5.38
CA LYS A 18 2.92 -8.87 4.51
C LYS A 18 2.79 -8.12 3.19
N VAL A 19 3.87 -7.44 2.80
CA VAL A 19 4.03 -6.91 1.45
C VAL A 19 4.39 -8.08 0.52
N ILE A 20 3.53 -8.34 -0.45
CA ILE A 20 3.67 -9.42 -1.43
C ILE A 20 4.15 -8.92 -2.80
N GLY A 21 4.09 -7.61 -3.05
CA GLY A 21 4.54 -7.03 -4.32
C GLY A 21 4.81 -5.54 -4.22
N ILE A 22 5.69 -5.04 -5.08
CA ILE A 22 6.04 -3.63 -5.21
C ILE A 22 6.05 -3.31 -6.70
N TYR A 23 5.28 -2.32 -7.10
CA TYR A 23 5.06 -1.96 -8.50
C TYR A 23 5.21 -0.47 -8.71
N ASP A 24 5.49 -0.05 -9.93
CA ASP A 24 5.60 1.37 -10.28
C ASP A 24 4.24 2.02 -10.56
N THR A 25 3.23 1.24 -10.94
CA THR A 25 1.88 1.75 -11.26
C THR A 25 0.79 0.97 -10.53
N ALA A 26 -0.33 1.65 -10.24
CA ALA A 26 -1.52 1.02 -9.64
C ALA A 26 -2.08 -0.09 -10.52
N VAL A 27 -2.00 0.12 -11.83
CA VAL A 27 -2.50 -0.79 -12.86
C VAL A 27 -1.69 -2.09 -12.83
N ASP A 28 -0.35 -2.00 -12.86
CA ASP A 28 0.50 -3.19 -12.77
C ASP A 28 0.30 -3.92 -11.44
N ALA A 29 0.20 -3.17 -10.32
CA ALA A 29 -0.07 -3.77 -9.01
C ALA A 29 -1.37 -4.55 -8.99
N TYR A 30 -2.42 -4.06 -9.66
CA TYR A 30 -3.72 -4.72 -9.73
C TYR A 30 -3.67 -5.94 -10.66
N PHE A 31 -3.28 -5.75 -11.91
CA PHE A 31 -3.33 -6.79 -12.94
C PHE A 31 -2.32 -7.93 -12.69
N GLU A 32 -1.14 -7.63 -12.15
CA GLU A 32 -0.16 -8.68 -11.84
C GLU A 32 -0.56 -9.43 -10.57
N THR A 33 -1.09 -8.74 -9.56
CA THR A 33 -1.52 -9.40 -8.33
C THR A 33 -2.78 -10.22 -8.53
N GLU A 34 -3.76 -9.77 -9.33
CA GLU A 34 -5.00 -10.53 -9.54
C GLU A 34 -4.79 -11.88 -10.22
N LYS A 35 -3.74 -11.98 -11.06
CA LYS A 35 -3.34 -13.24 -11.73
C LYS A 35 -2.85 -14.29 -10.74
N ILE A 36 -2.27 -13.86 -9.62
CA ILE A 36 -1.61 -14.72 -8.64
C ILE A 36 -2.49 -14.89 -7.38
N HIS A 37 -3.27 -13.87 -7.05
CA HIS A 37 -4.08 -13.77 -5.84
C HIS A 37 -5.48 -13.24 -6.17
N ALA A 38 -6.51 -13.83 -5.56
CA ALA A 38 -7.88 -13.37 -5.77
C ALA A 38 -8.09 -11.91 -5.34
N LEU A 39 -8.81 -11.16 -6.16
CA LEU A 39 -9.26 -9.80 -5.88
C LEU A 39 -10.03 -9.75 -4.54
N GLY A 40 -9.78 -8.71 -3.74
CA GLY A 40 -10.33 -8.57 -2.40
C GLY A 40 -9.56 -9.31 -1.30
N THR A 41 -8.50 -10.06 -1.64
CA THR A 41 -7.61 -10.70 -0.63
C THR A 41 -6.33 -9.91 -0.35
N PHE A 42 -6.12 -8.78 -1.03
CA PHE A 42 -4.95 -7.92 -0.90
C PHE A 42 -5.35 -6.46 -1.05
N LEU A 43 -4.48 -5.57 -0.56
CA LEU A 43 -4.63 -4.13 -0.56
C LEU A 43 -3.48 -3.51 -1.33
N ILE A 44 -3.76 -2.56 -2.22
CA ILE A 44 -2.74 -1.81 -2.96
C ILE A 44 -2.61 -0.43 -2.31
N GLN A 45 -1.43 -0.09 -1.83
CA GLN A 45 -1.13 1.17 -1.15
C GLN A 45 0.00 1.90 -1.88
N LEU A 46 -0.23 3.15 -2.27
CA LEU A 46 0.82 4.00 -2.82
C LEU A 46 1.79 4.43 -1.70
N CYS A 47 3.10 4.31 -1.97
CA CYS A 47 4.19 4.71 -1.10
C CYS A 47 4.71 6.10 -1.54
N GLU A 48 4.31 7.15 -0.82
CA GLU A 48 4.80 8.52 -1.07
C GLU A 48 5.64 9.01 0.13
N PRO A 49 6.80 9.62 -0.09
CA PRO A 49 7.56 10.34 0.92
C PRO A 49 6.88 11.64 1.28
N GLY A 50 6.87 11.91 2.59
CA GLY A 50 6.68 13.24 3.11
C GLY A 50 5.26 13.52 3.54
N GLU A 51 5.11 13.63 4.87
CA GLU A 51 4.01 14.25 5.63
C GLU A 51 2.58 13.69 5.47
N ASN A 52 2.21 13.09 4.34
CA ASN A 52 0.86 12.57 4.09
C ASN A 52 0.66 11.10 4.49
N ALA A 53 1.75 10.36 4.74
CA ALA A 53 1.70 9.00 5.29
C ALA A 53 1.21 8.95 6.76
N TYR A 54 1.05 10.11 7.41
CA TYR A 54 0.53 10.24 8.79
C TYR A 54 -0.99 10.29 8.90
N THR A 55 -1.74 10.10 7.80
CA THR A 55 -3.20 10.02 7.91
C THR A 55 -3.64 8.58 8.20
N GLN A 56 -3.12 7.98 9.27
CA GLN A 56 -3.94 7.08 10.06
C GLN A 56 -4.82 7.97 10.95
N THR A 57 -5.90 8.51 10.39
CA THR A 57 -6.98 9.03 11.23
C THR A 57 -7.68 7.82 11.85
N PHE A 58 -7.10 7.29 12.94
CA PHE A 58 -7.88 6.55 13.93
C PHE A 58 -8.89 7.54 14.52
N ARG A 59 -10.04 7.67 13.86
CA ARG A 59 -11.20 8.30 14.48
C ARG A 59 -11.83 7.26 15.40
N SER A 60 -11.20 7.03 16.54
CA SER A 60 -11.88 6.45 17.69
C SER A 60 -12.91 7.47 18.14
N VAL A 61 -14.14 7.33 17.66
CA VAL A 61 -15.27 7.97 18.33
C VAL A 61 -15.41 7.33 19.69
N LEU A 62 -14.71 7.88 20.68
CA LEU A 62 -15.06 7.70 22.08
C LEU A 62 -16.41 8.39 22.24
N PHE A 63 -17.50 7.66 22.01
CA PHE A 63 -18.80 8.04 22.53
C PHE A 63 -18.73 7.84 24.04
N SER A 64 -18.48 8.93 24.76
CA SER A 64 -18.79 9.06 26.18
C SER A 64 -19.84 10.14 26.37
#